data_AF-A0A926A276-F1
#
_entry.id   AF-A0A926A276-F1
#
_cell.length_a   1.000
_cell.length_b   1.000
_cell.length_c   1.000
_cell.angle_alpha   90.00
_cell.angle_beta   90.00
_cell.angle_gamma   90.00
#
_symmetry.space_group_name_H-M   'P 1'
#
loop_
_entity.id
_entity.type
_entity.pdbx_description
1 polymer ?
#
loop_
_entity_poly.entity_id
_entity_poly.type
_entity_poly.pdbx_seq_one_letter_code
_entity_poly.pdbx_strand_id
1 'polypeptide(L)'
;MARQRRFLVLAEGNFGPLTSKTANAAIRYSPTEVVAVLDSMAAGRSVQDVLGFGGNLPIVSTFAEGMKHGPNALLIGIAPSG
;
A
#
# COMPACT_ATOMS: atom_id res chain seq x y z
N MET A 1 -3.22 0.61 -26.04
CA MET A 1 -3.76 0.98 -24.71
C MET A 1 -2.61 1.11 -23.74
N ALA A 2 -2.58 2.14 -22.89
CA ALA A 2 -1.55 2.26 -21.86
C ALA A 2 -1.70 1.13 -20.82
N ARG A 3 -0.60 0.56 -20.36
CA ARG A 3 -0.60 -0.49 -19.33
C ARG A 3 -1.14 0.09 -18.02
N GLN A 4 -2.18 -0.52 -17.44
CA GLN A 4 -2.72 -0.11 -16.16
C GLN A 4 -1.66 -0.24 -15.05
N ARG A 5 -1.54 0.78 -14.21
CA ARG A 5 -0.61 0.77 -13.08
C ARG A 5 -1.13 -0.17 -11.99
N ARG A 6 -0.20 -0.91 -11.40
CA ARG A 6 -0.42 -1.88 -10.31
C ARG A 6 0.65 -1.62 -9.25
N PHE A 7 0.31 -0.81 -8.26
CA PHE A 7 1.20 -0.35 -7.22
C PHE A 7 1.35 -1.37 -6.09
N LEU A 8 2.59 -1.69 -5.78
CA LEU A 8 2.99 -2.04 -4.43
C LEU A 8 3.28 -0.74 -3.70
N VAL A 9 2.62 -0.47 -2.58
CA VAL A 9 2.81 0.78 -1.83
C VAL A 9 3.78 0.53 -0.67
N LEU A 10 4.95 1.16 -0.69
CA LEU A 10 5.90 1.11 0.43
C LEU A 10 5.47 2.10 1.51
N ALA A 11 5.14 1.59 2.70
CA ALA A 11 4.74 2.40 3.85
C ALA A 11 5.37 1.93 5.18
N GLU A 12 6.53 1.25 5.09
CA GLU A 12 7.22 0.62 6.21
C GLU A 12 7.25 1.44 7.51
N GLY A 13 6.72 0.84 8.58
CA GLY A 13 6.67 1.38 9.92
C GLY A 13 5.80 2.62 10.10
N ASN A 14 5.11 3.07 9.05
CA ASN A 14 4.41 4.35 9.02
C ASN A 14 3.03 4.26 8.37
N PHE A 15 2.52 3.06 8.05
CA PHE A 15 1.20 2.94 7.45
C PHE A 15 0.10 3.30 8.45
N GLY A 16 -0.63 4.38 8.17
CA GLY A 16 -1.64 4.89 9.07
C GLY A 16 -2.39 6.12 8.55
N PRO A 17 -3.53 6.46 9.18
CA PRO A 17 -4.42 7.52 8.69
C PRO A 17 -3.75 8.90 8.63
N LEU A 18 -2.79 9.18 9.53
CA LEU A 18 -2.10 10.47 9.64
C LEU A 18 -0.64 10.45 9.17
N THR A 19 -0.06 9.26 9.01
CA THR A 19 1.38 9.03 8.80
C THR A 19 1.75 8.65 7.37
N SER A 20 0.79 8.20 6.55
CA SER A 20 1.02 7.78 5.15
C SER A 20 0.05 8.41 4.15
N LYS A 21 -0.04 9.74 4.12
CA LYS A 21 -1.05 10.46 3.29
C LYS A 21 -1.02 10.07 1.81
N THR A 22 0.17 9.85 1.24
CA THR A 22 0.34 9.40 -0.15
C THR A 22 -0.25 8.01 -0.37
N ALA A 23 0.05 7.05 0.52
CA ALA A 23 -0.57 5.72 0.48
C ALA A 23 -2.10 5.81 0.59
N ASN A 24 -2.59 6.63 1.53
CA ASN A 24 -4.02 6.79 1.81
C ASN A 24 -4.75 7.36 0.58
N ALA A 25 -4.15 8.34 -0.10
CA ALA A 25 -4.70 8.92 -1.32
C ALA A 25 -4.78 7.89 -2.45
N ALA A 26 -3.72 7.11 -2.68
CA ALA A 26 -3.71 6.08 -3.71
C ALA A 26 -4.79 5.00 -3.45
N ILE A 27 -4.92 4.55 -2.21
CA ILE A 27 -5.90 3.53 -1.81
C ILE A 27 -7.33 4.07 -1.92
N ARG A 28 -7.56 5.32 -1.53
CA ARG A 28 -8.90 5.92 -1.52
C ARG A 28 -9.39 6.31 -2.91
N TYR A 29 -8.52 6.87 -3.74
CA TYR A 29 -8.90 7.49 -5.01
C TYR A 29 -8.44 6.73 -6.26
N SER A 30 -7.61 5.69 -6.09
CA SER A 30 -7.21 4.79 -7.17
C SER A 30 -7.23 3.31 -6.71
N PRO A 31 -8.35 2.83 -6.13
CA PRO A 31 -8.41 1.53 -5.46
C PRO A 31 -8.13 0.34 -6.39
N THR A 32 -8.34 0.49 -7.71
CA THR A 32 -8.06 -0.55 -8.70
C THR A 32 -6.58 -0.59 -9.14
N GLU A 33 -5.79 0.43 -8.78
CA GLU A 33 -4.37 0.51 -9.10
C GLU A 33 -3.49 -0.02 -7.95
N VAL A 34 -3.99 -0.23 -6.73
CA VAL A 34 -3.19 -0.73 -5.60
C VAL A 34 -3.41 -2.23 -5.42
N VAL A 35 -2.32 -3.01 -5.33
CA VAL A 35 -2.41 -4.48 -5.22
C VAL A 35 -1.95 -5.04 -3.87
N ALA A 36 -1.11 -4.29 -3.13
CA ALA A 36 -0.69 -4.60 -1.77
C ALA A 36 0.00 -3.38 -1.13
N VAL A 37 0.09 -3.38 0.19
CA VAL A 37 0.93 -2.45 0.97
C VAL A 37 2.10 -3.22 1.58
N LEU A 38 3.32 -2.72 1.43
CA LEU A 38 4.54 -3.23 2.06
C LEU A 38 4.79 -2.45 3.35
N ASP A 39 4.48 -3.08 4.48
CA ASP A 39 4.77 -2.58 5.84
C ASP A 39 4.86 -3.77 6.80
N SER A 40 6.07 -4.08 7.28
CA SER A 40 6.32 -5.22 8.16
C SER A 40 5.65 -5.10 9.53
N MET A 41 5.38 -3.89 10.02
CA MET A 41 4.75 -3.63 11.31
C MET A 41 3.24 -3.89 11.31
N ALA A 42 2.62 -3.84 10.12
CA ALA A 42 1.19 -4.05 9.93
C ALA A 42 0.87 -5.32 9.10
N ALA A 43 1.88 -6.12 8.77
CA ALA A 43 1.74 -7.32 7.95
C ALA A 43 0.72 -8.32 8.53
N GLY A 44 -0.01 -8.99 7.64
CA GLY A 44 -1.07 -9.94 8.01
C GLY A 44 -2.43 -9.31 8.29
N ARG A 45 -2.49 -7.98 8.44
CA ARG A 45 -3.75 -7.21 8.50
C ARG A 45 -4.20 -6.79 7.10
N SER A 46 -5.46 -6.42 6.97
CA SER A 46 -5.97 -5.72 5.79
C SER A 46 -5.81 -4.21 5.92
N VAL A 47 -5.84 -3.50 4.80
CA VAL A 47 -5.88 -2.03 4.81
C VAL A 47 -7.13 -1.49 5.50
N GLN A 48 -8.27 -2.19 5.40
CA GLN A 48 -9.48 -1.87 6.16
C GLN A 48 -9.21 -1.82 7.67
N ASP A 49 -8.43 -2.76 8.21
CA ASP A 49 -8.12 -2.84 9.64
C ASP A 49 -7.24 -1.68 10.12
N VAL A 50 -6.45 -1.06 9.24
CA VAL A 50 -5.52 0.03 9.59
C VAL A 50 -6.12 1.40 9.33
N LEU A 51 -6.80 1.58 8.18
CA LEU A 51 -7.29 2.88 7.73
C LEU A 51 -8.80 3.07 7.89
N GLY A 52 -9.57 2.00 8.15
CA GLY A 52 -11.03 2.03 8.17
C GLY A 52 -11.68 2.09 6.77
N PHE A 53 -10.88 1.99 5.70
CA PHE A 53 -11.30 1.88 4.31
C PHE A 53 -10.26 1.07 3.52
N GLY A 54 -10.53 0.73 2.25
CA GLY A 54 -9.57 0.00 1.39
C GLY A 54 -9.78 -1.52 1.35
N GLY A 55 -10.76 -2.04 2.09
CA GLY A 55 -11.21 -3.44 2.00
C GLY A 55 -10.11 -4.45 2.31
N ASN A 56 -10.19 -5.61 1.66
CA ASN A 56 -9.29 -6.76 1.88
C ASN A 56 -7.91 -6.61 1.22
N LEU A 57 -7.50 -5.38 0.86
CA LEU A 57 -6.18 -5.14 0.30
C LEU A 57 -5.11 -5.60 1.31
N PRO A 58 -4.20 -6.51 0.94
CA PRO A 58 -3.31 -7.14 1.90
C PRO A 58 -2.14 -6.22 2.27
N ILE A 59 -1.71 -6.32 3.52
CA ILE A 59 -0.45 -5.76 4.00
C ILE A 59 0.56 -6.90 4.15
N VAL A 60 1.68 -6.77 3.46
CA VAL A 60 2.73 -7.80 3.38
C VAL A 60 4.01 -7.33 4.08
N SER A 61 4.80 -8.28 4.55
CA SER A 61 6.01 -8.02 5.34
C SER A 61 7.27 -7.86 4.48
N THR A 62 7.28 -8.47 3.29
CA THR A 62 8.46 -8.47 2.42
C THR A 62 8.11 -8.08 0.99
N PHE A 63 9.11 -7.55 0.28
CA PHE A 63 8.98 -7.25 -1.15
C PHE A 63 8.64 -8.51 -1.97
N ALA A 64 9.22 -9.66 -1.63
CA ALA A 64 8.96 -10.93 -2.31
C ALA A 64 7.49 -11.38 -2.18
N GLU A 65 6.86 -11.17 -1.02
CA GLU A 65 5.41 -11.38 -0.84
C GLU A 65 4.61 -10.39 -1.69
N GLY A 66 4.98 -9.12 -1.67
CA GLY A 66 4.33 -8.07 -2.47
C GLY A 66 4.34 -8.38 -3.97
N MET A 67 5.45 -8.93 -4.48
CA MET A 67 5.58 -9.32 -5.89
C MET A 67 4.60 -10.42 -6.32
N LYS A 68 4.12 -11.27 -5.39
CA LYS A 68 3.10 -12.30 -5.70
C LYS A 68 1.76 -11.70 -6.14
N HIS A 69 1.50 -10.43 -5.83
CA HIS A 69 0.30 -9.70 -6.24
C HIS A 69 0.43 -9.04 -7.64
N GLY A 70 1.53 -9.30 -8.34
CA GLY A 70 1.80 -8.79 -9.69
C GLY A 70 1.84 -7.25 -9.80
N PRO A 71 2.52 -6.52 -8.90
CA PRO A 71 2.74 -5.09 -9.08
C PRO A 71 3.63 -4.84 -10.30
N ASN A 72 3.50 -3.66 -10.89
CA ASN A 72 4.34 -3.18 -11.98
C ASN A 72 5.00 -1.83 -11.71
N ALA A 73 4.71 -1.24 -10.55
CA ALA A 73 5.30 -0.01 -10.06
C ALA A 73 5.36 -0.07 -8.53
N LEU A 74 6.38 0.56 -7.95
CA LEU A 74 6.51 0.79 -6.52
C LEU A 74 6.13 2.24 -6.23
N LEU A 75 5.14 2.46 -5.37
CA LEU A 75 4.75 3.79 -4.90
C LEU A 75 5.34 4.02 -3.51
N ILE A 76 6.12 5.09 -3.33
CA ILE A 76 6.59 5.51 -2.01
C ILE A 76 5.43 6.21 -1.29
N GLY A 77 4.81 5.52 -0.35
CA GLY A 77 3.57 5.92 0.32
C GLY A 77 3.76 6.80 1.55
N ILE A 78 5.00 7.03 1.96
CA ILE A 78 5.39 7.78 3.16
C ILE A 78 6.36 8.91 2.80
N ALA A 79 6.34 9.96 3.60
CA ALA A 79 7.28 11.07 3.52
C ALA A 79 7.81 11.31 4.94
N PRO A 80 9.04 10.88 5.26
CA PRO A 80 9.63 11.16 6.56
C PRO A 80 9.85 12.66 6.75
N SER A 81 9.76 13.13 7.99
CA SER A 81 10.15 14.49 8.36
C SER A 81 11.63 14.68 8.03
N GLY A 82 11.94 15.68 7.20
CA GLY A 82 13.30 16.17 7.00
C GLY A 82 13.71 17.13 8.10
#